data_AF-A0A7K1IYH1-F1
#
_entry.id   AF-A0A7K1IYH1-F1
#
_cell.length_a   1.000
_cell.length_b   1.000
_cell.length_c   1.000
_cell.angle_alpha   90.00
_cell.angle_beta   90.00
_cell.angle_gamma   90.00
#
_symmetry.space_group_name_H-M   'P 1'
#
loop_
_entity.id
_entity.type
_entity.pdbx_description
1 polymer ?
#
loop_
_entity_poly.entity_id
_entity_poly.type
_entity_poly.pdbx_seq_one_letter_code
_entity_poly.pdbx_strand_id
1 'polypeptide(L)'
;MKSPRLTKLFKEFRDFINKGNLLAIAVGFVIGGAFSGLVKAMVEEVVMPIVAIPFGTPNFDDALILHVNDAEIRFGAFLTVAVTFISISFVLFLMLKAYNKATGTEAVAPPTADVVLLTSIRDELKTIREQGTAQ
;
A
#
# COMPACT_ATOMS: atom_id res chain seq x y z
N MET A 1 15.53 -1.65 -44.70
CA MET A 1 16.52 -0.92 -43.87
C MET A 1 16.03 -0.96 -42.42
N LYS A 2 16.48 -1.91 -41.59
CA LYS A 2 16.02 -2.05 -40.19
C LYS A 2 16.76 -1.01 -39.34
N SER A 3 16.03 -0.07 -38.77
CA SER A 3 16.53 1.09 -38.03
C SER A 3 17.29 0.68 -36.75
N PRO A 4 18.63 0.81 -36.69
CA PRO A 4 19.47 0.34 -35.58
C PRO A 4 19.28 1.10 -34.26
N ARG A 5 18.56 2.24 -34.28
CA ARG A 5 18.27 3.05 -33.08
C ARG A 5 17.24 2.42 -32.14
N LEU A 6 16.20 1.77 -32.68
CA LEU A 6 15.14 1.14 -31.89
C LEU A 6 15.66 -0.06 -31.09
N THR A 7 16.50 -0.90 -31.70
CA THR A 7 17.11 -2.05 -31.04
C THR A 7 18.06 -1.62 -29.92
N LYS A 8 18.75 -0.48 -30.09
CA LYS A 8 19.62 0.10 -29.06
C LYS A 8 18.83 0.61 -27.85
N LEU A 9 17.75 1.36 -28.08
CA LEU A 9 16.87 1.84 -27.01
C LEU A 9 16.20 0.69 -26.24
N PHE A 10 15.75 -0.35 -26.93
CA PHE A 10 15.16 -1.53 -26.27
C PHE A 10 16.17 -2.28 -25.41
N LYS A 11 17.43 -2.38 -25.87
CA LYS A 11 18.52 -2.97 -25.09
C LYS A 11 18.85 -2.12 -23.87
N GLU A 12 18.97 -0.80 -24.02
CA GLU A 12 19.19 0.15 -22.91
C GLU A 12 18.05 0.12 -21.89
N PHE A 13 16.80 0.05 -22.35
CA PHE A 13 15.62 -0.08 -21.49
C PHE A 13 15.60 -1.40 -20.73
N ARG A 14 15.85 -2.53 -21.42
CA ARG A 14 15.96 -3.83 -20.77
C ARG A 14 17.09 -3.85 -19.74
N ASP A 15 18.24 -3.30 -20.09
CA ASP A 15 19.40 -3.22 -19.20
C ASP A 15 19.10 -2.27 -18.01
N PHE A 16 18.25 -1.26 -18.17
CA PHE A 16 17.75 -0.41 -17.09
C PHE A 16 16.77 -1.14 -16.15
N ILE A 17 15.78 -1.86 -16.67
CA ILE A 17 14.84 -2.65 -15.85
C ILE A 17 15.57 -3.76 -15.10
N ASN A 18 16.61 -4.33 -15.70
CA ASN A 18 17.47 -5.35 -15.10
C ASN A 18 18.49 -4.76 -14.10
N LYS A 19 18.65 -3.43 -14.01
CA LYS A 19 19.49 -2.82 -12.98
C LYS A 19 18.75 -2.87 -11.64
N GLY A 20 19.21 -3.74 -10.75
CA GLY A 20 18.73 -3.83 -9.37
C GLY A 20 17.33 -4.43 -9.24
N ASN A 21 16.61 -4.03 -8.18
CA ASN A 21 15.28 -4.55 -7.82
C ASN A 21 14.11 -3.71 -8.38
N LEU A 22 14.32 -2.98 -9.49
CA LEU A 22 13.34 -2.03 -10.02
C LEU A 22 12.00 -2.69 -10.39
N LEU A 23 12.05 -3.90 -10.95
CA LEU A 23 10.84 -4.63 -11.35
C LEU A 23 9.96 -4.97 -10.13
N ALA A 24 10.54 -5.45 -9.03
CA ALA A 24 9.76 -5.77 -7.82
C ALA A 24 9.19 -4.52 -7.17
N ILE A 25 9.93 -3.40 -7.17
CA ILE A 25 9.46 -2.11 -6.67
C ILE A 25 8.27 -1.62 -7.50
N ALA A 26 8.35 -1.70 -8.84
CA ALA A 26 7.28 -1.30 -9.73
C ALA A 26 6.01 -2.15 -9.53
N VAL A 27 6.17 -3.47 -9.43
CA VAL A 27 5.06 -4.39 -9.14
C VAL A 27 4.43 -4.08 -7.78
N GLY A 28 5.25 -3.85 -6.74
CA GLY A 28 4.78 -3.47 -5.41
C GLY A 28 3.96 -2.17 -5.42
N PHE A 29 4.39 -1.16 -6.18
CA PHE A 29 3.66 0.10 -6.32
C PHE A 29 2.30 -0.09 -7.03
N VAL A 30 2.26 -0.86 -8.12
CA VAL A 30 1.02 -1.14 -8.87
C VAL A 30 0.03 -1.92 -8.00
N ILE A 31 0.50 -2.97 -7.31
CA ILE A 31 -0.35 -3.76 -6.41
C ILE A 31 -0.81 -2.91 -5.23
N GLY A 32 0.06 -2.09 -4.64
CA GLY A 32 -0.29 -1.19 -3.55
C GLY A 32 -1.36 -0.17 -3.95
N GLY A 33 -1.26 0.41 -5.15
CA GLY A 33 -2.27 1.31 -5.70
C GLY A 33 -3.62 0.62 -5.92
N ALA A 34 -3.61 -0.57 -6.54
CA ALA A 34 -4.84 -1.34 -6.77
C ALA A 34 -5.50 -1.79 -5.46
N PHE A 35 -4.70 -2.23 -4.49
CA PHE A 35 -5.17 -2.63 -3.16
C PHE A 35 -5.77 -1.45 -2.38
N SER A 36 -5.13 -0.28 -2.42
CA SER A 36 -5.68 0.95 -1.85
C SER A 36 -7.04 1.29 -2.47
N GLY A 37 -7.17 1.17 -3.80
CA GLY A 37 -8.44 1.34 -4.50
C GLY A 37 -9.52 0.35 -4.03
N LEU A 38 -9.18 -0.92 -3.83
CA LEU A 38 -10.10 -1.94 -3.31
C LEU A 38 -10.59 -1.60 -1.90
N VAL A 39 -9.69 -1.21 -1.00
CA VAL A 39 -10.03 -0.83 0.38
C VAL A 39 -10.93 0.40 0.38
N LYS A 40 -10.59 1.41 -0.44
CA LYS A 40 -11.38 2.63 -0.58
C LYS A 40 -12.80 2.31 -1.07
N ALA A 41 -12.94 1.52 -2.13
CA ALA A 41 -14.25 1.12 -2.66
C ALA A 41 -15.08 0.35 -1.62
N MET A 42 -14.47 -0.55 -0.85
CA MET A 42 -15.19 -1.25 0.21
C MET A 42 -15.69 -0.30 1.31
N VAL A 43 -14.92 0.75 1.61
CA VAL A 43 -15.35 1.73 2.62
C VAL A 43 -16.46 2.62 2.07
N GLU A 44 -16.28 3.19 0.89
CA GLU A 44 -17.22 4.15 0.31
C GLU A 44 -18.54 3.48 -0.12
N GLU A 45 -18.49 2.27 -0.69
CA GLU A 45 -19.66 1.60 -1.25
C GLU A 45 -20.35 0.64 -0.27
N VAL A 46 -19.67 0.18 0.77
CA VAL A 46 -20.22 -0.81 1.73
C VAL A 46 -20.32 -0.24 3.13
N VAL A 47 -19.22 0.30 3.67
CA VAL A 47 -19.19 0.76 5.07
C VAL A 47 -19.94 2.07 5.27
N MET A 48 -19.71 3.07 4.42
CA MET A 48 -20.34 4.38 4.52
C MET A 48 -21.88 4.30 4.46
N PRO A 49 -22.51 3.54 3.53
CA PRO A 49 -23.95 3.35 3.55
C PRO A 49 -24.48 2.77 4.85
N ILE A 50 -23.78 1.82 5.47
CA ILE A 50 -24.17 1.22 6.75
C ILE A 50 -24.07 2.24 7.89
N VAL A 51 -22.99 3.02 7.92
CA VAL A 51 -22.77 4.10 8.90
C VAL A 51 -23.79 5.22 8.71
N ALA A 52 -24.27 5.44 7.48
CA ALA A 52 -25.23 6.46 7.09
C ALA A 52 -26.69 6.12 7.44
N ILE A 53 -27.05 4.83 7.61
CA ILE A 53 -28.44 4.40 7.92
C ILE A 53 -29.08 5.19 9.08
N PRO A 54 -28.40 5.43 10.21
CA PRO A 54 -28.98 6.18 11.33
C PRO A 54 -29.13 7.69 11.06
N PHE A 55 -28.36 8.24 10.11
CA PHE A 55 -28.32 9.68 9.80
C PHE A 55 -29.20 10.06 8.60
N GLY A 56 -29.64 9.07 7.81
CA GLY A 56 -30.54 9.27 6.67
C GLY A 56 -29.87 9.91 5.44
N THR A 57 -28.58 10.22 5.50
CA THR A 57 -27.80 10.77 4.38
C THR A 57 -26.53 9.94 4.15
N PRO A 58 -26.17 9.64 2.88
CA PRO A 58 -25.00 8.80 2.57
C PRO A 58 -23.67 9.43 2.97
N ASN A 59 -23.63 10.75 3.08
CA ASN A 59 -22.50 11.54 3.56
C ASN A 59 -23.02 12.73 4.36
N PHE A 60 -22.10 13.50 4.92
CA PHE A 60 -22.41 14.71 5.68
C PHE A 60 -22.10 15.97 4.87
N ASP A 61 -21.84 15.88 3.56
CA ASP A 61 -21.25 16.98 2.76
C ASP A 61 -22.06 18.27 2.78
N ASP A 62 -23.38 18.13 2.86
CA ASP A 62 -24.34 19.23 2.87
C ASP A 62 -24.85 19.57 4.29
N ALA A 63 -24.32 18.88 5.31
CA ALA A 63 -24.54 19.23 6.70
C ALA A 63 -23.64 20.42 7.11
N LEU A 64 -24.13 21.25 8.03
CA LEU A 64 -23.31 22.29 8.70
C LEU A 64 -22.55 23.21 7.72
N ILE A 65 -23.26 23.75 6.72
CA ILE A 65 -22.72 24.80 5.85
C ILE A 65 -22.88 26.15 6.54
N LEU A 66 -21.77 26.84 6.79
CA LEU A 66 -21.78 28.22 7.27
C LEU A 66 -21.50 29.16 6.09
N HIS A 67 -22.43 30.09 5.86
CA HIS A 67 -22.27 31.16 4.89
C HIS A 67 -21.74 32.40 5.60
N VAL A 68 -20.55 32.87 5.21
CA VAL A 68 -19.93 34.10 5.71
C VAL A 68 -19.59 34.97 4.51
N ASN A 69 -20.38 36.02 4.28
CA ASN A 69 -20.35 36.82 3.04
C ASN A 69 -20.49 35.91 1.80
N ASP A 70 -19.54 35.98 0.86
CA ASP A 70 -19.47 35.13 -0.34
C ASP A 70 -18.70 33.81 -0.11
N ALA A 71 -18.30 33.50 1.12
CA ALA A 71 -17.58 32.27 1.44
C ALA A 71 -18.50 31.20 2.05
N GLU A 72 -18.42 29.98 1.52
CA GLU A 72 -19.10 28.79 2.05
C GLU A 72 -18.09 27.91 2.82
N ILE A 73 -18.30 27.78 4.12
CA ILE A 73 -17.51 26.87 4.96
C ILE A 73 -18.31 25.58 5.17
N ARG A 74 -17.90 24.51 4.48
CA ARG A 74 -18.58 23.20 4.49
C ARG A 74 -18.00 22.27 5.56
N PHE A 75 -18.38 22.47 6.83
CA PHE A 75 -17.92 21.60 7.93
C PHE A 75 -18.39 20.15 7.76
N GLY A 76 -19.55 19.95 7.15
CA GLY A 76 -20.06 18.63 6.83
C GLY A 76 -19.17 17.83 5.89
N ALA A 77 -18.65 18.45 4.82
CA ALA A 77 -17.72 17.79 3.90
C ALA A 77 -16.41 17.40 4.60
N PHE A 78 -15.91 18.23 5.52
CA PHE A 78 -14.77 17.87 6.35
C PHE A 78 -15.07 16.68 7.26
N LEU A 79 -16.25 16.66 7.88
CA LEU A 79 -16.70 15.54 8.72
C LEU A 79 -16.83 14.24 7.93
N THR A 80 -17.36 14.28 6.70
CA THR A 80 -17.38 13.11 5.79
C THR A 80 -15.98 12.55 5.62
N VAL A 81 -15.00 13.39 5.24
CA VAL A 81 -13.62 12.95 5.02
C VAL A 81 -13.01 12.37 6.29
N ALA A 82 -13.25 12.99 7.46
CA ALA A 82 -12.77 12.49 8.74
C ALA A 82 -13.35 11.10 9.08
N VAL A 83 -14.65 10.91 8.89
CA VAL A 83 -15.31 9.61 9.11
C VAL A 83 -14.79 8.57 8.12
N THR A 84 -14.70 8.90 6.83
CA THR A 84 -14.16 8.00 5.81
C THR A 84 -12.72 7.57 6.11
N PHE A 85 -11.87 8.48 6.58
CA PHE A 85 -10.49 8.15 6.97
C PHE A 85 -10.43 7.15 8.14
N ILE A 86 -11.26 7.36 9.17
CA ILE A 86 -11.37 6.44 10.31
C ILE A 86 -11.89 5.07 9.83
N SER A 87 -12.89 5.06 8.95
CA SER A 87 -13.45 3.83 8.38
C SER A 87 -12.44 3.08 7.52
N ILE A 88 -11.65 3.75 6.67
CA ILE A 88 -10.57 3.13 5.89
C ILE A 88 -9.55 2.46 6.81
N SER A 89 -9.12 3.17 7.85
CA SER A 89 -8.15 2.65 8.83
C SER A 89 -8.70 1.44 9.57
N PHE A 90 -9.97 1.49 9.98
CA PHE A 90 -10.66 0.39 10.66
C PHE A 90 -10.83 -0.85 9.76
N VAL A 91 -11.23 -0.64 8.52
CA VAL A 91 -11.36 -1.70 7.52
C VAL A 91 -10.01 -2.36 7.23
N LEU A 92 -8.97 -1.54 7.01
CA LEU A 92 -7.62 -2.05 6.75
C LEU A 92 -7.13 -2.89 7.94
N PHE A 93 -7.39 -2.43 9.17
CA PHE A 93 -7.12 -3.19 10.39
C PHE A 93 -7.88 -4.52 10.42
N LEU A 94 -9.16 -4.55 10.08
CA LEU A 94 -9.93 -5.80 10.00
C LEU A 94 -9.37 -6.76 8.95
N MET A 95 -9.00 -6.26 7.76
CA MET A 95 -8.38 -7.09 6.72
C MET A 95 -7.03 -7.65 7.15
N LEU A 96 -6.16 -6.82 7.73
CA LEU A 96 -4.86 -7.26 8.28
C LEU A 96 -5.05 -8.29 9.39
N LYS A 97 -6.00 -8.06 10.31
CA LYS A 97 -6.31 -9.00 11.39
C LYS A 97 -6.85 -10.32 10.87
N ALA A 98 -7.74 -10.29 9.87
CA ALA A 98 -8.27 -11.49 9.23
C ALA A 98 -7.15 -12.28 8.51
N TYR A 99 -6.27 -11.57 7.81
CA TYR A 99 -5.11 -12.16 7.15
C TYR A 99 -4.14 -12.80 8.16
N ASN A 100 -3.73 -12.06 9.20
CA ASN A 100 -2.83 -12.56 10.24
C ASN A 100 -3.43 -13.76 10.97
N LYS A 101 -4.76 -13.77 11.20
CA LYS A 101 -5.47 -14.91 11.80
C LYS A 101 -5.49 -16.13 10.87
N ALA A 102 -5.64 -15.92 9.56
CA ALA A 102 -5.72 -17.00 8.57
C ALA A 102 -4.34 -17.62 8.26
N THR A 103 -3.28 -16.83 8.27
CA THR A 103 -1.93 -17.27 7.90
C THR A 103 -1.03 -17.59 9.09
N GLY A 104 -1.46 -17.27 10.32
CA GLY A 104 -0.65 -17.43 11.54
C GLY A 104 0.67 -16.66 11.49
N THR A 105 0.84 -15.78 10.51
CA THR A 105 2.05 -15.02 10.22
C THR A 105 1.73 -13.56 10.47
N GLU A 106 2.53 -12.88 11.29
CA GLU A 106 2.47 -11.43 11.36
C GLU A 106 2.78 -10.90 9.96
N ALA A 107 1.98 -9.98 9.41
CA ALA A 107 2.28 -9.36 8.13
C ALA A 107 3.60 -8.56 8.23
N VAL A 108 4.72 -9.24 8.04
CA VAL A 108 6.05 -8.63 8.03
C VAL A 108 6.17 -7.91 6.69
N ALA A 109 6.39 -6.60 6.74
CA ALA A 109 6.76 -5.84 5.55
C ALA A 109 7.93 -6.55 4.86
N PRO A 110 7.96 -6.63 3.51
CA PRO A 110 9.04 -7.32 2.81
C PRO A 110 10.39 -6.82 3.33
N PRO A 111 11.32 -7.72 3.69
CA PRO A 111 12.59 -7.32 4.29
C PRO A 111 13.31 -6.35 3.37
N THR A 112 13.83 -5.26 3.95
CA THR A 112 14.61 -4.29 3.19
C THR A 112 15.87 -4.97 2.62
N ALA A 113 16.44 -4.41 1.56
CA ALA A 113 17.63 -4.99 0.90
C ALA A 113 18.77 -5.22 1.90
N ASP A 114 18.94 -4.33 2.87
CA ASP A 114 19.94 -4.45 3.93
C ASP A 114 19.65 -5.62 4.86
N VAL A 115 18.38 -5.87 5.23
CA VAL A 115 17.99 -7.02 6.06
C VAL A 115 18.26 -8.33 5.32
N VAL A 116 18.01 -8.37 4.01
CA VAL A 116 18.34 -9.53 3.16
C VAL A 116 19.85 -9.77 3.13
N LEU A 117 20.65 -8.72 2.93
CA LEU A 117 22.11 -8.80 2.91
C LEU A 117 22.70 -9.22 4.26
N LEU A 118 22.19 -8.66 5.36
CA LEU A 118 22.63 -9.03 6.71
C LEU A 118 22.28 -10.49 7.03
N THR A 119 21.14 -10.97 6.52
CA THR A 119 20.75 -12.39 6.65
C THR A 119 21.74 -13.29 5.91
N SER A 120 22.11 -12.96 4.67
CA SER A 120 23.11 -13.76 3.93
C SER A 120 24.48 -13.73 4.59
N ILE A 121 24.95 -12.57 5.07
CA ILE A 121 26.22 -12.45 5.80
C ILE A 121 26.21 -13.30 7.08
N ARG A 122 25.11 -13.26 7.86
CA ARG A 122 24.98 -14.07 9.08
C ARG A 122 25.10 -15.57 8.77
N ASP A 123 24.43 -16.01 7.72
CA ASP A 123 24.40 -17.42 7.34
C ASP A 123 25.77 -17.90 6.83
N GLU A 124 26.49 -17.05 6.08
CA GLU A 124 27.90 -17.29 5.69
C GLU A 124 28.83 -17.35 6.91
N LEU A 125 28.71 -16.41 7.86
CA LEU A 125 29.53 -16.40 9.08
C LEU A 125 29.28 -17.63 9.95
N LYS A 126 28.03 -18.08 10.05
CA LYS A 126 27.68 -19.30 10.78
C LYS A 126 28.34 -20.52 10.13
N THR A 127 28.31 -20.60 8.81
CA THR A 127 28.97 -21.65 8.02
C THR A 127 30.48 -21.67 8.27
N ILE A 128 31.15 -20.51 8.23
CA ILE A 128 32.60 -20.39 8.49
C ILE A 128 32.94 -20.82 9.92
N ARG A 129 32.12 -20.41 10.91
CA ARG A 129 32.30 -20.80 12.31
C ARG A 129 32.23 -22.31 12.49
N GLU A 130 31.27 -22.97 11.85
CA GLU A 130 31.10 -24.43 11.91
C GLU A 130 32.30 -25.17 11.28
N GLN A 131 32.85 -24.65 10.18
CA GLN A 131 34.07 -25.18 9.54
C GLN A 131 35.32 -25.01 10.41
N GLY A 132 35.44 -23.88 11.12
CA GLY A 132 36.56 -23.61 12.02
C GLY A 132 36.54 -24.43 13.31
N THR A 133 35.37 -24.92 13.75
CA THR A 133 35.24 -25.82 14.91
C THR A 133 35.44 -27.30 14.59
N ALA A 134 35.58 -27.67 13.32
CA ALA A 134 35.77 -29.04 12.86
C ALA A 134 37.26 -29.40 12.59
N GLN A 135 38.19 -28.50 12.90
CA GLN A 135 39.65 -28.72 12.93
C GLN A 135 40.15 -28.64 14.38
#